data_AF-A0A9D2BX32-F1
#
_entry.id   AF-A0A9D2BX32-F1
#
_cell.length_a   1.000
_cell.length_b   1.000
_cell.length_c   1.000
_cell.angle_alpha   90.00
_cell.angle_beta   90.00
_cell.angle_gamma   90.00
#
_symmetry.space_group_name_H-M   'P 1'
#
loop_
_entity.id
_entity.type
_entity.pdbx_description
1 polymer ?
#
loop_
_entity_poly.entity_id
_entity_poly.type
_entity_poly.pdbx_seq_one_letter_code
_entity_poly.pdbx_strand_id
1 'polypeptide(L)'
;MNRYLPHRSTLMSLRANRVAMAAYLAMLVIGLLPILQYLAWLVPLLLFLAESESGLVRFHAFQAFLLGILYQVLSGMLGVLGVISAALAAFSPFLTLPRFLAPLSWGFTGGLVILWGILGIVYLVFVILGTVSAARWEERSLPLLGFLTRKILSHASPAKVGPEGSGRETQQDPLQYQGGIPRQVHRPDKGESPHPPQQ
;
A
#
# COMPACT_ATOMS: atom_id res chain seq x y z
N MET A 1 10.47 3.41 -13.89
CA MET A 1 10.39 2.88 -12.52
C MET A 1 11.02 3.94 -11.64
N ASN A 2 10.23 4.62 -10.82
CA ASN A 2 10.72 5.78 -10.06
C ASN A 2 11.26 5.30 -8.71
N ARG A 3 12.43 5.78 -8.33
CA ARG A 3 13.06 5.47 -7.04
C ARG A 3 13.06 6.73 -6.18
N TYR A 4 12.77 6.55 -4.90
CA TYR A 4 12.87 7.61 -3.90
C TYR A 4 14.22 7.52 -3.18
N LEU A 5 14.77 8.67 -2.81
CA LEU A 5 15.89 8.71 -1.87
C LEU A 5 15.41 8.25 -0.48
N PRO A 6 16.28 7.63 0.32
CA PRO A 6 15.93 7.26 1.70
C PRO A 6 15.51 8.48 2.52
N HIS A 7 14.27 8.49 2.99
CA HIS A 7 13.69 9.57 3.80
C HIS A 7 12.82 9.02 4.94
N ARG A 8 12.44 9.89 5.88
CA ARG A 8 11.54 9.52 6.98
C ARG A 8 10.09 9.81 6.61
N SER A 9 9.20 9.02 7.17
CA SER A 9 7.75 9.22 7.13
C SER A 9 7.35 10.19 8.25
N THR A 10 6.29 10.97 8.03
CA THR A 10 5.68 11.79 9.10
C THR A 10 5.15 10.90 10.23
N LEU A 11 4.75 9.67 9.89
CA LEU A 11 4.24 8.70 10.83
C LEU A 11 5.39 8.09 11.64
N MET A 12 5.37 8.37 12.94
CA MET A 12 6.26 7.80 13.96
C MET A 12 7.76 8.05 13.72
N SER A 13 8.13 9.01 12.87
CA SER A 13 9.52 9.30 12.48
C SER A 13 10.28 8.09 11.91
N LEU A 14 9.54 7.08 11.44
CA LEU A 14 10.08 5.82 10.91
C LEU A 14 10.60 6.00 9.49
N ARG A 15 11.40 5.04 9.02
CA ARG A 15 11.82 5.00 7.61
C ARG A 15 10.61 4.79 6.73
N ALA A 16 10.42 5.63 5.72
CA ALA A 16 9.24 5.59 4.86
C ALA A 16 9.03 4.23 4.19
N ASN A 17 10.11 3.52 3.81
CA ASN A 17 10.00 2.16 3.28
C ASN A 17 9.33 1.17 4.25
N ARG A 18 9.61 1.26 5.55
CA ARG A 18 9.01 0.37 6.56
C ARG A 18 7.52 0.65 6.74
N VAL A 19 7.12 1.92 6.75
CA VAL A 19 5.71 2.31 6.84
C VAL A 19 4.95 1.87 5.58
N ALA A 20 5.54 2.04 4.41
CA ALA A 20 4.98 1.57 3.15
C ALA A 20 4.82 0.03 3.11
N MET A 21 5.80 -0.72 3.63
CA MET A 21 5.68 -2.18 3.78
C MET A 21 4.58 -2.55 4.79
N ALA A 22 4.48 -1.81 5.90
CA ALA A 22 3.47 -2.05 6.93
C ALA A 22 2.05 -1.92 6.38
N ALA A 23 1.80 -1.04 5.41
CA ALA A 23 0.48 -0.93 4.76
C ALA A 23 0.02 -2.25 4.13
N TYR A 24 0.92 -2.98 3.46
CA TYR A 24 0.61 -4.29 2.87
C TYR A 24 0.53 -5.39 3.92
N LEU A 25 1.50 -5.43 4.84
CA LEU A 25 1.59 -6.48 5.85
C LEU A 25 0.46 -6.39 6.88
N ALA A 26 0.11 -5.19 7.36
CA ALA A 26 -0.98 -5.01 8.30
C ALA A 26 -2.32 -5.39 7.66
N MET A 27 -2.56 -4.99 6.40
CA MET A 27 -3.73 -5.43 5.65
C MET A 27 -3.78 -6.96 5.54
N LEU A 28 -2.66 -7.62 5.23
CA LEU A 28 -2.60 -9.08 5.14
C LEU A 28 -2.92 -9.74 6.49
N VAL A 29 -2.24 -9.33 7.57
CA VAL A 29 -2.39 -9.92 8.90
C VAL A 29 -3.79 -9.72 9.46
N ILE A 30 -4.36 -8.52 9.31
CA ILE A 30 -5.74 -8.23 9.73
C ILE A 30 -6.73 -9.00 8.87
N GLY A 31 -6.42 -9.19 7.58
CA GLY A 31 -7.15 -10.03 6.64
C GLY A 31 -7.25 -11.50 7.03
N LEU A 32 -6.37 -12.01 7.90
CA LEU A 32 -6.43 -13.39 8.40
C LEU A 32 -7.40 -13.58 9.57
N LEU A 33 -7.89 -12.48 10.16
CA LEU A 33 -8.77 -12.53 11.32
C LEU A 33 -10.24 -12.62 10.85
N PRO A 34 -11.01 -13.63 11.28
CA PRO A 34 -12.34 -13.92 10.71
C PRO A 34 -13.33 -12.74 10.75
N ILE A 35 -13.24 -11.91 11.80
CA ILE A 35 -14.13 -10.77 12.01
C ILE A 35 -13.53 -9.50 11.40
N LEU A 36 -12.21 -9.28 11.54
CA LEU A 36 -11.56 -8.05 11.10
C LEU A 36 -11.19 -8.04 9.61
N GLN A 37 -11.25 -9.19 8.93
CA GLN A 37 -10.93 -9.30 7.51
C GLN A 37 -11.73 -8.32 6.63
N TYR A 38 -13.00 -8.09 6.97
CA TYR A 38 -13.89 -7.18 6.23
C TYR A 38 -13.48 -5.70 6.34
N LEU A 39 -12.65 -5.38 7.33
CA LEU A 39 -12.14 -4.04 7.61
C LEU A 39 -10.64 -3.91 7.32
N ALA A 40 -9.99 -4.96 6.82
CA ALA A 40 -8.54 -4.97 6.59
C ALA A 40 -8.07 -3.88 5.62
N TRP A 41 -8.89 -3.53 4.63
CA TRP A 41 -8.63 -2.46 3.66
C TRP A 41 -8.67 -1.05 4.28
N LEU A 42 -9.26 -0.87 5.46
CA LEU A 42 -9.26 0.44 6.15
C LEU A 42 -7.88 0.82 6.65
N VAL A 43 -7.05 -0.13 7.04
CA VAL A 43 -5.70 0.15 7.57
C VAL A 43 -4.81 0.90 6.58
N PRO A 44 -4.63 0.45 5.33
CA PRO A 44 -3.88 1.21 4.34
C PRO A 44 -4.54 2.55 4.00
N LEU A 45 -5.87 2.68 4.08
CA LEU A 45 -6.54 3.96 3.92
C LEU A 45 -6.19 4.95 5.04
N LEU A 46 -6.24 4.50 6.30
CA LEU A 46 -5.86 5.32 7.45
C LEU A 46 -4.40 5.75 7.36
N LEU A 47 -3.50 4.85 6.94
CA LEU A 47 -2.09 5.18 6.71
C LEU A 47 -1.91 6.20 5.58
N PHE A 48 -2.68 6.08 4.49
CA PHE A 48 -2.64 7.05 3.39
C PHE A 48 -3.08 8.45 3.83
N LEU A 49 -4.14 8.54 4.65
CA LEU A 49 -4.67 9.82 5.14
C LEU A 49 -3.77 10.45 6.20
N ALA A 50 -3.12 9.64 7.02
CA ALA A 50 -2.26 10.11 8.11
C ALA A 50 -0.86 10.54 7.60
N GLU A 51 -0.44 10.08 6.42
CA GLU A 51 0.83 10.47 5.82
C GLU A 51 0.70 11.72 4.93
N SER A 52 1.42 12.79 5.28
CA SER A 52 1.44 14.04 4.52
C SER A 52 2.71 14.24 3.67
N GLU A 53 3.89 13.80 4.15
CA GLU A 53 5.18 14.19 3.54
C GLU A 53 5.73 13.14 2.57
N SER A 54 5.50 11.84 2.81
CA SER A 54 6.10 10.79 2.01
C SER A 54 5.23 10.37 0.82
N GLY A 55 5.63 10.79 -0.38
CA GLY A 55 5.02 10.31 -1.63
C GLY A 55 5.09 8.79 -1.80
N LEU A 56 6.19 8.16 -1.35
CA LEU A 56 6.36 6.70 -1.38
C LEU A 56 5.30 5.99 -0.52
N VAL A 57 5.13 6.43 0.73
CA VAL A 57 4.15 5.82 1.64
C VAL A 57 2.74 6.05 1.13
N ARG A 58 2.41 7.27 0.69
CA ARG A 58 1.08 7.57 0.14
C ARG A 58 0.75 6.72 -1.09
N PHE A 59 1.71 6.55 -2.00
CA PHE A 59 1.52 5.69 -3.18
C PHE A 59 1.25 4.23 -2.79
N HIS A 60 2.09 3.63 -1.95
CA HIS A 60 1.95 2.24 -1.55
C HIS A 60 0.74 1.98 -0.66
N ALA A 61 0.42 2.90 0.25
CA ALA A 61 -0.77 2.84 1.09
C ALA A 61 -2.04 2.90 0.23
N PHE A 62 -2.12 3.83 -0.72
CA PHE A 62 -3.28 3.89 -1.62
C PHE A 62 -3.40 2.65 -2.52
N GLN A 63 -2.27 2.17 -3.05
CA GLN A 63 -2.25 0.95 -3.87
C GLN A 63 -2.65 -0.29 -3.06
N ALA A 64 -2.22 -0.41 -1.80
CA ALA A 64 -2.64 -1.47 -0.88
C ALA A 64 -4.15 -1.38 -0.59
N PHE A 65 -4.66 -0.18 -0.34
CA PHE A 65 -6.10 0.07 -0.16
C PHE A 65 -6.92 -0.39 -1.37
N LEU A 66 -6.54 0.01 -2.59
CA LEU A 66 -7.24 -0.43 -3.80
C LEU A 66 -7.17 -1.94 -4.00
N LEU A 67 -6.02 -2.55 -3.72
CA LEU A 67 -5.85 -4.01 -3.77
C LEU A 67 -6.79 -4.71 -2.77
N GLY A 68 -6.90 -4.20 -1.55
CA GLY A 68 -7.80 -4.71 -0.52
C GLY A 68 -9.27 -4.61 -0.92
N ILE A 69 -9.71 -3.46 -1.44
CA ILE A 69 -11.09 -3.29 -1.95
C ILE A 69 -11.36 -4.28 -3.09
N LEU A 70 -10.46 -4.36 -4.07
CA LEU A 70 -10.65 -5.25 -5.22
C LEU A 70 -10.77 -6.71 -4.77
N TYR A 71 -9.91 -7.15 -3.86
CA TYR A 71 -9.98 -8.49 -3.28
C TYR A 71 -11.30 -8.71 -2.52
N GLN A 72 -11.74 -7.74 -1.71
CA GLN A 72 -12.98 -7.85 -0.94
C GLN A 72 -14.22 -7.94 -1.84
N VAL A 73 -14.25 -7.17 -2.93
CA VAL A 73 -15.35 -7.23 -3.92
C VAL A 73 -15.37 -8.58 -4.62
N LEU A 74 -14.23 -9.04 -5.15
CA LEU A 74 -14.15 -10.32 -5.88
C LEU A 74 -14.46 -11.51 -4.98
N SER A 75 -13.88 -11.55 -3.77
CA SER A 75 -14.14 -12.62 -2.80
C SER A 75 -15.58 -12.60 -2.29
N GLY A 76 -16.16 -11.40 -2.11
CA GLY A 76 -17.57 -11.22 -1.76
C GLY A 76 -18.53 -11.75 -2.84
N MET A 77 -18.26 -11.45 -4.11
CA MET A 77 -19.03 -12.01 -5.24
C MET A 77 -18.98 -13.54 -5.25
N LEU A 78 -17.79 -14.13 -5.10
CA LEU A 78 -17.66 -15.59 -4.99
C LEU A 78 -18.37 -16.16 -3.75
N GLY A 79 -18.34 -15.43 -2.63
CA GLY A 79 -19.04 -15.80 -1.40
C GLY A 79 -20.55 -15.86 -1.59
N VAL A 80 -21.14 -14.86 -2.24
CA VAL A 80 -22.58 -14.86 -2.58
C VAL A 80 -22.93 -16.05 -3.47
N LEU A 81 -22.13 -16.33 -4.51
CA LEU A 81 -22.32 -17.50 -5.35
C LEU A 81 -22.21 -18.81 -4.55
N GLY A 82 -21.28 -18.88 -3.61
CA GLY A 82 -21.12 -20.01 -2.69
C GLY A 82 -22.35 -20.23 -1.81
N VAL A 83 -22.90 -19.18 -1.22
CA VAL A 83 -24.12 -19.25 -0.40
C VAL A 83 -25.32 -19.70 -1.22
N ILE A 84 -25.51 -19.15 -2.43
CA ILE A 84 -26.59 -19.57 -3.34
C ILE A 84 -26.43 -21.05 -3.70
N SER A 85 -25.21 -21.49 -4.00
CA SER A 85 -24.91 -22.89 -4.34
C SER A 85 -25.22 -23.84 -3.18
N ALA A 86 -24.77 -23.47 -1.99
CA ALA A 86 -25.00 -24.24 -0.77
C ALA A 86 -26.50 -24.32 -0.43
N ALA A 87 -27.24 -23.22 -0.58
CA ALA A 87 -28.69 -23.20 -0.41
C ALA A 87 -29.38 -24.14 -1.42
N LEU A 88 -29.06 -24.04 -2.71
CA LEU A 88 -29.63 -24.92 -3.73
C LEU A 88 -29.33 -26.40 -3.46
N ALA A 89 -28.12 -26.72 -3.00
CA ALA A 89 -27.74 -28.08 -2.63
C ALA A 89 -28.56 -28.58 -1.41
N ALA A 90 -28.70 -27.76 -0.37
CA ALA A 90 -29.46 -28.09 0.84
C ALA A 90 -30.97 -28.28 0.59
N PHE A 91 -31.55 -27.47 -0.30
CA PHE A 91 -32.98 -27.54 -0.64
C PHE A 91 -33.30 -28.50 -1.80
N SER A 92 -32.29 -29.04 -2.49
CA SER A 92 -32.47 -29.98 -3.60
C SER A 92 -33.38 -31.19 -3.32
N PRO A 93 -33.39 -31.81 -2.10
CA PRO A 93 -34.30 -32.92 -1.81
C PRO A 93 -35.78 -32.49 -1.76
N PHE A 94 -36.04 -31.20 -1.50
CA PHE A 94 -37.37 -30.64 -1.30
C PHE A 94 -37.93 -29.96 -2.57
N LEU A 95 -37.06 -29.53 -3.49
CA LEU A 95 -37.43 -28.73 -4.66
C LEU A 95 -37.90 -29.55 -5.87
N THR A 96 -38.03 -30.88 -5.76
CA THR A 96 -38.30 -31.78 -6.92
C THR A 96 -37.38 -31.49 -8.12
N LEU A 97 -36.19 -30.95 -7.85
CA LEU A 97 -35.19 -30.70 -8.88
C LEU A 97 -34.79 -32.05 -9.48
N PRO A 98 -34.69 -32.16 -10.81
CA PRO A 98 -34.32 -33.42 -11.42
C PRO A 98 -33.00 -33.95 -10.84
N ARG A 99 -32.97 -35.20 -10.38
CA ARG A 99 -31.81 -35.83 -9.72
C ARG A 99 -30.51 -35.76 -10.54
N PHE A 100 -30.59 -35.55 -11.85
CA PHE A 100 -29.43 -35.34 -12.72
C PHE A 100 -28.76 -33.96 -12.58
N LEU A 101 -29.38 -33.00 -11.90
CA LEU A 101 -28.76 -31.70 -11.55
C LEU A 101 -27.98 -31.74 -10.23
N ALA A 102 -28.19 -32.77 -9.38
CA ALA A 102 -27.48 -32.91 -8.10
C ALA A 102 -25.96 -33.14 -8.22
N PRO A 103 -25.43 -33.86 -9.23
CA PRO A 103 -23.98 -33.93 -9.47
C PRO A 103 -23.38 -32.59 -9.91
N LEU A 104 -24.16 -31.72 -10.57
CA LEU A 104 -23.72 -30.39 -10.99
C LEU A 104 -23.56 -29.46 -9.78
N SER A 105 -24.33 -29.62 -8.70
CA SER A 105 -24.19 -28.78 -7.51
C SER A 105 -22.89 -29.04 -6.73
N TRP A 106 -22.47 -30.31 -6.64
CA TRP A 106 -21.18 -30.68 -6.02
C TRP A 106 -19.98 -30.26 -6.88
N GLY A 107 -20.06 -30.45 -8.20
CA GLY A 107 -19.03 -29.97 -9.13
C GLY A 107 -18.90 -28.45 -9.14
N PHE A 108 -20.02 -27.72 -9.08
CA PHE A 108 -20.05 -26.27 -9.01
C PHE A 108 -19.44 -25.74 -7.71
N THR A 109 -19.79 -26.34 -6.57
CA THR A 109 -19.22 -25.97 -5.26
C THR A 109 -17.72 -26.22 -5.20
N GLY A 110 -17.24 -27.36 -5.72
CA GLY A 110 -15.82 -27.65 -5.82
C GLY A 110 -15.07 -26.65 -6.71
N GLY A 111 -15.65 -26.28 -7.85
CA GLY A 111 -15.10 -25.25 -8.73
C GLY A 111 -14.96 -23.88 -8.06
N LEU A 112 -15.96 -23.48 -7.27
CA LEU A 112 -15.91 -22.21 -6.53
C LEU A 112 -14.79 -22.19 -5.48
N VAL A 113 -14.55 -23.29 -4.76
CA VAL A 113 -13.45 -23.39 -3.79
C VAL A 113 -12.09 -23.22 -4.47
N ILE A 114 -11.89 -23.86 -5.63
CA ILE A 114 -10.66 -23.73 -6.42
C ILE A 114 -10.47 -22.28 -6.86
N LEU A 115 -11.51 -21.62 -7.38
CA LEU A 115 -11.46 -20.22 -7.78
C LEU A 115 -11.12 -19.30 -6.60
N TRP A 116 -11.68 -19.58 -5.42
CA TRP A 116 -11.39 -18.84 -4.20
C TRP A 116 -9.91 -18.98 -3.81
N GLY A 117 -9.36 -20.20 -3.89
CA GLY A 117 -7.93 -20.46 -3.65
C GLY A 117 -7.03 -19.73 -4.65
N ILE A 118 -7.35 -19.77 -5.95
CA ILE A 118 -6.60 -19.04 -6.98
C ILE A 118 -6.61 -17.53 -6.72
N LEU A 119 -7.79 -16.97 -6.39
CA LEU A 119 -7.93 -15.55 -6.07
C LEU A 119 -7.06 -15.16 -4.87
N GLY A 120 -7.05 -15.98 -3.81
CA GLY A 120 -6.20 -15.78 -2.63
C GLY A 120 -4.70 -15.80 -2.95
N ILE A 121 -4.26 -16.74 -3.80
CA ILE A 121 -2.86 -16.83 -4.24
C ILE A 121 -2.47 -15.59 -5.07
N VAL A 122 -3.31 -15.18 -6.03
CA VAL A 122 -3.05 -13.99 -6.86
C VAL A 122 -2.95 -12.73 -5.99
N TYR A 123 -3.87 -12.58 -5.03
CA TYR A 123 -3.82 -11.49 -4.05
C TYR A 123 -2.52 -11.51 -3.25
N LEU A 124 -2.11 -12.66 -2.71
CA LEU A 124 -0.88 -12.81 -1.95
C LEU A 124 0.36 -12.42 -2.79
N VAL A 125 0.41 -12.83 -4.05
CA VAL A 125 1.49 -12.45 -4.98
C VAL A 125 1.56 -10.92 -5.11
N PHE A 126 0.43 -10.23 -5.28
CA PHE A 126 0.41 -8.77 -5.36
C PHE A 126 0.83 -8.08 -4.06
N VAL A 127 0.43 -8.60 -2.91
CA VAL A 127 0.88 -8.12 -1.59
C VAL A 127 2.40 -8.25 -1.46
N ILE A 128 2.98 -9.40 -1.85
CA ILE A 128 4.43 -9.64 -1.82
C ILE A 128 5.16 -8.67 -2.76
N LEU A 129 4.70 -8.54 -4.01
CA LEU A 129 5.30 -7.64 -4.99
C LEU A 129 5.27 -6.18 -4.53
N GLY A 130 4.15 -5.74 -3.94
CA GLY A 130 4.00 -4.41 -3.36
C GLY A 130 4.96 -4.18 -2.19
N THR A 131 5.06 -5.16 -1.28
CA THR A 131 5.93 -5.12 -0.10
C THR A 131 7.42 -5.06 -0.50
N VAL A 132 7.85 -5.90 -1.45
CA VAL A 132 9.23 -5.92 -1.94
C VAL A 132 9.59 -4.60 -2.65
N SER A 133 8.66 -4.04 -3.42
CA SER A 133 8.85 -2.73 -4.06
C SER A 133 9.00 -1.61 -3.03
N ALA A 134 8.13 -1.59 -2.02
CA ALA A 134 8.21 -0.64 -0.92
C ALA A 134 9.54 -0.75 -0.16
N ALA A 135 10.01 -1.98 0.10
CA ALA A 135 11.29 -2.24 0.76
C ALA A 135 12.49 -1.64 0.00
N ARG A 136 12.41 -1.63 -1.33
CA ARG A 136 13.44 -1.12 -2.25
C ARG A 136 13.34 0.37 -2.57
N TRP A 137 12.42 1.11 -1.93
CA TRP A 137 12.17 2.53 -2.24
C TRP A 137 11.70 2.75 -3.69
N GLU A 138 11.06 1.75 -4.27
CA GLU A 138 10.64 1.74 -5.67
C GLU A 138 9.13 1.97 -5.78
N GLU A 139 8.73 2.93 -6.60
CA GLU A 139 7.33 3.13 -6.98
C GLU A 139 6.95 2.18 -8.11
N ARG A 140 6.77 0.90 -7.79
CA ARG A 140 6.26 -0.07 -8.74
C ARG A 140 4.75 -0.14 -8.64
N SER A 141 4.11 0.31 -9.70
CA SER A 141 2.69 0.13 -9.90
C SER A 141 2.36 -1.33 -10.18
N LEU A 142 1.45 -1.92 -9.40
CA LEU A 142 0.96 -3.27 -9.66
C LEU A 142 0.19 -3.31 -11.00
N PRO A 143 0.23 -4.43 -11.75
CA PRO A 143 -0.59 -4.59 -12.94
C PRO A 143 -2.09 -4.44 -12.56
N LEU A 144 -2.88 -3.85 -13.46
CA LEU A 144 -4.28 -3.42 -13.27
C LEU A 144 -4.51 -2.24 -12.31
N LEU A 145 -3.87 -2.21 -11.14
CA LEU A 145 -4.08 -1.16 -10.13
C LEU A 145 -3.25 0.11 -10.37
N GLY A 146 -2.14 -0.04 -11.08
CA GLY A 146 -1.20 1.04 -11.36
C GLY A 146 -1.79 2.24 -12.07
N PHE A 147 -2.66 1.97 -13.05
CA PHE A 147 -3.32 3.02 -13.82
C PHE A 147 -4.29 3.83 -12.96
N LEU A 148 -5.11 3.15 -12.15
CA LEU A 148 -6.08 3.78 -11.25
C LEU A 148 -5.38 4.60 -10.16
N THR A 149 -4.33 4.03 -9.56
CA THR A 149 -3.50 4.68 -8.54
C THR A 149 -2.96 6.00 -9.08
N ARG A 150 -2.26 5.98 -10.23
CA ARG A 150 -1.68 7.18 -10.83
C ARG A 150 -2.74 8.22 -11.21
N LYS A 151 -3.85 7.78 -11.82
CA LYS A 151 -4.93 8.68 -12.28
C LYS A 151 -5.64 9.37 -11.11
N ILE A 152 -5.86 8.68 -10.00
CA ILE A 152 -6.55 9.24 -8.83
C ILE A 152 -5.60 10.15 -8.04
N LEU A 153 -4.36 9.71 -7.79
CA LEU A 153 -3.38 10.52 -7.06
C LEU A 153 -3.04 11.82 -7.79
N SER A 154 -2.99 11.82 -9.13
CA SER A 154 -2.73 13.04 -9.90
C SER A 154 -3.81 14.12 -9.74
N HIS A 155 -5.05 13.74 -9.37
CA HIS A 155 -6.16 14.67 -9.15
C HIS A 155 -6.36 15.00 -7.67
N ALA A 156 -6.12 14.04 -6.77
CA ALA A 156 -6.37 14.19 -5.34
C ALA A 156 -5.22 14.88 -4.58
N SER A 157 -4.02 14.93 -5.14
CA SER A 157 -2.89 15.60 -4.49
C SER A 157 -1.90 16.17 -5.52
N PRO A 158 -2.00 17.46 -5.87
CA PRO A 158 -1.03 18.11 -6.76
C PRO A 158 0.35 18.31 -6.10
N ALA A 159 0.55 17.90 -4.84
CA ALA A 159 1.82 18.07 -4.14
C ALA A 159 2.60 16.75 -4.00
N LYS A 160 3.81 16.74 -4.57
CA LYS A 160 4.94 15.81 -4.30
C LYS A 160 4.77 14.32 -4.68
N VAL A 161 3.96 13.97 -5.68
CA VAL A 161 3.84 12.57 -6.19
C VAL A 161 4.93 12.21 -7.24
N GLY A 162 5.89 13.10 -7.49
CA GLY A 162 7.04 12.84 -8.35
C GLY A 162 8.31 12.54 -7.54
N PRO A 163 9.26 11.75 -8.07
CA PRO A 163 10.57 11.55 -7.44
C PRO A 163 11.35 12.87 -7.25
N GLU A 164 10.98 13.94 -7.97
CA GLU A 164 11.60 15.27 -7.92
C GLU A 164 10.92 16.25 -6.94
N GLY A 165 9.73 15.93 -6.41
CA GLY A 165 8.95 16.84 -5.56
C GLY A 165 9.42 16.93 -4.10
N SER A 166 10.38 16.10 -3.67
CA SER A 166 10.92 16.12 -2.30
C SER A 166 12.20 16.95 -2.15
N GLY A 167 12.60 17.68 -3.20
CA GLY A 167 13.93 18.29 -3.31
C GLY A 167 14.09 19.75 -2.87
N ARG A 168 13.16 20.37 -2.13
CA ARG A 168 13.36 21.77 -1.68
C ARG A 168 13.12 22.12 -0.21
N GLU A 169 12.62 21.21 0.63
CA GLU A 169 12.43 21.54 2.05
C GLU A 169 12.78 20.37 2.96
N THR A 170 14.06 20.01 2.97
CA THR A 170 14.87 19.61 4.13
C THR A 170 16.12 18.93 3.58
N GLN A 171 17.07 19.77 3.18
CA GLN A 171 18.48 19.42 3.13
C GLN A 171 18.93 19.14 4.57
N GLN A 172 18.46 18.04 5.17
CA GLN A 172 19.10 17.44 6.33
C GLN A 172 20.20 16.55 5.78
N ASP A 173 21.38 17.15 5.78
CA ASP A 173 22.66 16.53 5.45
C ASP A 173 22.77 15.13 6.10
N PRO A 174 22.99 14.04 5.33
CA PRO A 174 23.08 12.69 5.88
C PRO A 174 24.22 12.49 6.90
N LEU A 175 25.11 13.48 7.02
CA LEU A 175 26.26 13.45 7.92
C LEU A 175 25.99 14.01 9.34
N GLN A 176 24.80 14.54 9.64
CA GLN A 176 24.52 15.12 10.96
C GLN A 176 23.94 14.17 12.02
N TYR A 177 23.75 12.88 11.71
CA TYR A 177 23.31 11.89 12.71
C TYR A 177 24.38 10.83 12.99
N GLN A 178 25.55 11.30 13.41
CA GLN A 178 26.53 10.44 14.09
C GLN A 178 27.04 11.14 15.35
N GLY A 179 26.50 10.72 16.50
CA GLY A 179 26.98 11.10 17.83
C GLY A 179 26.58 12.50 18.26
N GLY A 180 25.63 12.59 19.18
CA GLY A 180 25.15 13.87 19.69
C GLY A 180 26.25 14.68 20.37
N ILE A 181 26.68 15.76 19.72
CA ILE A 181 26.93 17.10 20.28
C ILE A 181 26.72 18.08 19.12
N PRO A 182 25.89 19.13 19.22
CA PRO A 182 25.83 20.15 18.19
C PRO A 182 27.18 20.89 18.13
N ARG A 183 27.96 20.67 17.06
CA ARG A 183 29.06 21.58 16.72
C ARG A 183 28.44 22.93 16.39
N GLN A 184 28.64 23.90 17.29
CA GLN A 184 28.39 25.29 16.95
C GLN A 184 29.29 25.64 15.77
N VAL A 185 28.67 25.92 14.63
CA VAL A 185 29.35 26.44 13.45
C VAL A 185 29.76 27.87 13.79
N HIS A 186 31.02 28.05 14.15
CA HIS A 186 31.63 29.36 14.31
C HIS A 186 31.53 30.09 12.97
N ARG A 187 30.63 31.08 12.91
CA ARG A 187 30.46 31.97 11.77
C ARG A 187 31.62 32.98 11.82
N PRO A 188 32.57 32.97 10.88
CA PRO A 188 33.59 34.01 10.87
C PRO A 188 32.90 35.33 10.49
N ASP A 189 33.10 36.34 11.33
CA ASP A 189 32.63 37.70 11.12
C ASP A 189 33.19 38.22 9.80
N LYS A 190 32.29 38.55 8.87
CA LYS A 190 32.63 39.33 7.68
C LYS A 190 32.70 40.79 8.10
N GLY A 191 33.89 41.24 8.48
CA GLY A 191 34.06 42.62 8.90
C GLY A 191 35.52 43.04 9.00
N GLU A 192 36.27 42.99 7.90
CA GLU A 192 37.50 43.77 7.79
C GLU A 192 37.77 44.11 6.32
N SER A 193 37.49 45.36 5.96
CA SER A 193 37.88 45.97 4.69
C SER A 193 39.34 46.45 4.81
N PRO A 194 40.23 46.10 3.88
CA PRO A 194 41.59 46.62 3.91
C PRO A 194 41.63 48.09 3.45
N HIS A 195 42.15 48.97 4.32
CA HIS A 195 42.54 50.33 3.98
C HIS A 195 43.70 50.32 2.96
N PRO A 196 43.68 51.17 1.92
CA PRO A 196 44.85 51.38 1.08
C PRO A 196 45.89 52.27 1.79
N PRO A 197 47.19 51.98 1.64
CA PRO A 197 48.24 52.85 2.15
C PRO A 197 48.31 54.14 1.32
N GLN A 198 48.25 55.28 2.01
CA GLN A 198 48.66 56.57 1.45
C GLN A 198 50.19 56.64 1.46
N GLN A 199 50.82 56.66 0.29
CA GLN A 199 52.08 57.38 0.01
C GLN A 199 52.09 57.79 -1.46
#